data_AF-A0AAU6H986-F1
#
_entry.id   AF-A0AAU6H986-F1
#
_cell.length_a   1.000
_cell.length_b   1.000
_cell.length_c   1.000
_cell.angle_alpha   90.00
_cell.angle_beta   90.00
_cell.angle_gamma   90.00
#
_symmetry.space_group_name_H-M   'P 1'
#
loop_
_entity.id
_entity.type
_entity.pdbx_description
1 polymer ?
#
loop_
_entity_poly.entity_id
_entity_poly.type
_entity_poly.pdbx_seq_one_letter_code
_entity_poly.pdbx_strand_id
1 'polypeptide(L)'
;MAEPVQRPTDEPLTRWGKWKAPKYLKRGSGPHDLRLVAGSAVLGLVVAAGAALAAGPWDSGQRKAERDRVAVRQSAGGAHHEGTAPGGPKPAPSAPAVLKALDAASGSTSPVGASGLEAVLTPLLDTPALGSVRTAVVIDATTGKQLYARGAATPMTPASTVKIATTAAALSALGPTHRIATTVTLSPDSRTLTLVGGGDPTLDKGALRSLAADAARSLRDGGAGPVRLRYDTSRYSGPALHPIGPNENIAPVSALMADEGRLDTSDKGPAPRASDPAGDAARLFAGLLGQAGVDTRSVPASGRAPAGSRTVATHLSEPLSDLVERALTNSDNDIAEALARQTALKAGEPASFAGSRRAVTARLKALGLPLTGARLSDGSGLDRADKVTAGLLARLLALAAGPDHPELRPVLTGLPIAGFSGTLGDRYAATSPATGLIRAKTGTLTGVNSLSGTAVDARGRLLAFAFLASGTTSPDEAEASLDALATTLTKGTR
;
A
#
# COMPACT_ATOMS: atom_id res chain seq x y z
N MET A 1 -42.77 34.20 -30.60
CA MET A 1 -42.41 35.44 -29.90
C MET A 1 -43.62 35.89 -29.12
N ALA A 2 -43.55 36.07 -27.79
CA ALA A 2 -44.57 36.73 -26.96
C ALA A 2 -44.07 36.92 -25.51
N GLU A 3 -43.63 38.14 -25.20
CA GLU A 3 -43.43 38.74 -23.86
C GLU A 3 -43.34 40.28 -24.09
N PRO A 4 -43.30 41.15 -23.06
CA PRO A 4 -43.53 40.92 -21.62
C PRO A 4 -45.04 41.07 -21.29
N VAL A 5 -45.62 41.72 -20.26
CA VAL A 5 -45.16 42.62 -19.17
C VAL A 5 -46.12 42.53 -17.97
N GLN A 6 -45.61 42.38 -16.73
CA GLN A 6 -45.94 43.24 -15.58
C GLN A 6 -45.17 42.91 -14.27
N ARG A 7 -44.81 43.99 -13.57
CA ARG A 7 -44.36 44.15 -12.15
C ARG A 7 -45.07 45.45 -11.66
N PRO A 8 -45.30 45.72 -10.36
CA PRO A 8 -44.50 45.40 -9.14
C PRO A 8 -45.17 44.30 -8.27
N THR A 9 -44.54 43.60 -7.32
CA THR A 9 -43.87 44.00 -6.04
C THR A 9 -44.81 44.78 -5.08
N ASP A 10 -44.85 44.53 -3.76
CA ASP A 10 -43.87 43.91 -2.85
C ASP A 10 -44.37 42.63 -2.10
N GLU A 11 -43.61 42.16 -1.09
CA GLU A 11 -43.71 40.84 -0.45
C GLU A 11 -44.98 40.53 0.38
N PRO A 12 -45.33 39.23 0.47
CA PRO A 12 -46.11 38.68 1.59
C PRO A 12 -45.41 37.54 2.38
N LEU A 13 -45.54 37.62 3.72
CA LEU A 13 -45.66 36.52 4.69
C LEU A 13 -44.41 35.73 5.20
N THR A 14 -43.85 36.23 6.31
CA THR A 14 -43.59 35.50 7.58
C THR A 14 -42.71 34.24 7.65
N ARG A 15 -41.68 34.28 8.53
CA ARG A 15 -41.55 33.28 9.64
C ARG A 15 -40.63 33.68 10.82
N TRP A 16 -41.29 34.11 11.90
CA TRP A 16 -41.06 33.75 13.32
C TRP A 16 -39.64 33.71 13.93
N GLY A 17 -39.44 34.57 14.94
CA GLY A 17 -39.32 34.06 16.33
C GLY A 17 -37.93 33.78 16.91
N LYS A 18 -37.29 34.79 17.51
CA LYS A 18 -36.08 34.64 18.34
C LYS A 18 -36.37 33.79 19.59
N TRP A 19 -35.64 32.70 19.81
CA TRP A 19 -35.69 31.92 21.05
C TRP A 19 -34.68 32.42 22.10
N LYS A 20 -35.06 32.32 23.39
CA LYS A 20 -34.20 32.66 24.54
C LYS A 20 -33.63 31.38 25.17
N ALA A 21 -32.41 31.45 25.68
CA ALA A 21 -31.79 30.34 26.41
C ALA A 21 -32.47 30.10 27.78
N PRO A 22 -32.72 28.84 28.19
CA PRO A 22 -33.34 28.52 29.48
C PRO A 22 -32.32 28.51 30.63
N LYS A 23 -32.70 29.06 31.80
CA LYS A 23 -31.97 28.93 33.06
C LYS A 23 -32.42 27.68 33.83
N TYR A 24 -31.64 26.61 33.84
CA TYR A 24 -31.84 25.49 34.78
C TYR A 24 -30.51 24.92 35.32
N LEU A 25 -30.02 25.53 36.41
CA LEU A 25 -29.09 24.90 37.36
C LEU A 25 -29.48 25.31 38.79
N LYS A 26 -30.27 24.45 39.46
CA LYS A 26 -30.39 24.41 40.92
C LYS A 26 -30.32 22.95 41.37
N ARG A 27 -29.63 22.70 42.48
CA ARG A 27 -29.45 21.36 43.07
C ARG A 27 -30.80 20.74 43.46
N GLY A 28 -30.89 19.42 43.26
CA GLY A 28 -32.01 18.58 43.70
C GLY A 28 -31.64 17.10 43.62
N SER A 29 -30.53 16.70 44.24
CA SER A 29 -29.97 15.34 44.16
C SER A 29 -30.88 14.31 44.84
N GLY A 30 -31.66 13.59 44.04
CA GLY A 30 -32.57 12.56 44.53
C GLY A 30 -31.99 11.14 44.44
N PRO A 31 -32.54 10.16 45.19
CA PRO A 31 -32.09 8.76 45.14
C PRO A 31 -32.34 8.07 43.78
N HIS A 32 -33.10 8.70 42.88
CA HIS A 32 -33.34 8.22 41.53
C HIS A 32 -32.18 8.53 40.57
N ASP A 33 -31.50 9.67 40.74
CA ASP A 33 -30.36 10.06 39.88
C ASP A 33 -29.17 9.11 40.10
N LEU A 34 -28.90 8.76 41.36
CA LEU A 34 -27.90 7.76 41.74
C LEU A 34 -28.18 6.38 41.12
N ARG A 35 -29.45 6.00 40.97
CA ARG A 35 -29.84 4.75 40.29
C ARG A 35 -29.66 4.84 38.77
N LEU A 36 -29.91 5.99 38.15
CA LEU A 36 -29.63 6.21 36.73
C LEU A 36 -28.12 6.20 36.43
N VAL A 37 -27.31 6.84 37.26
CA VAL A 37 -25.84 6.87 37.15
C VAL A 37 -25.25 5.48 37.38
N ALA A 38 -25.73 4.73 38.38
CA ALA A 38 -25.30 3.35 38.59
C ALA A 38 -25.69 2.43 37.41
N GLY A 39 -26.92 2.53 36.90
CA GLY A 39 -27.38 1.72 35.77
C GLY A 39 -26.62 2.01 34.47
N SER A 40 -26.33 3.28 34.19
CA SER A 40 -25.53 3.67 33.01
C SER A 40 -24.05 3.34 33.15
N ALA A 41 -23.47 3.40 34.35
CA ALA A 41 -22.12 2.91 34.61
C ALA A 41 -22.01 1.38 34.41
N VAL A 42 -22.97 0.60 34.92
CA VAL A 42 -23.02 -0.86 34.70
C VAL A 42 -23.19 -1.19 33.23
N LEU A 43 -24.10 -0.50 32.51
CA LEU A 43 -24.29 -0.70 31.07
C LEU A 43 -23.01 -0.37 30.28
N GLY A 44 -22.32 0.72 30.63
CA GLY A 44 -21.03 1.07 30.04
C GLY A 44 -19.95 0.01 30.30
N LEU A 45 -19.91 -0.57 31.50
CA LEU A 45 -19.01 -1.66 31.85
C LEU A 45 -19.32 -2.95 31.07
N VAL A 46 -20.59 -3.29 30.89
CA VAL A 46 -21.03 -4.44 30.08
C VAL A 46 -20.70 -4.24 28.60
N VAL A 47 -20.88 -3.03 28.06
CA VAL A 47 -20.50 -2.71 26.68
C VAL A 47 -18.98 -2.73 26.49
N ALA A 48 -18.20 -2.20 27.45
CA ALA A 48 -16.74 -2.25 27.42
C ALA A 48 -16.19 -3.67 27.54
N ALA A 49 -16.76 -4.48 28.44
CA ALA A 49 -16.42 -5.91 28.56
C ALA A 49 -16.83 -6.69 27.31
N GLY A 50 -18.00 -6.42 26.72
CA GLY A 50 -18.44 -7.01 25.46
C GLY A 50 -17.52 -6.66 24.29
N ALA A 51 -17.06 -5.41 24.21
CA ALA A 51 -16.08 -4.97 23.20
C ALA A 51 -14.70 -5.63 23.42
N ALA A 52 -14.25 -5.76 24.66
CA ALA A 52 -13.00 -6.46 24.99
C ALA A 52 -13.07 -7.96 24.68
N LEU A 53 -14.18 -8.61 24.97
CA LEU A 53 -14.42 -10.04 24.64
C LEU A 53 -14.55 -10.25 23.12
N ALA A 54 -15.19 -9.33 22.39
CA ALA A 54 -15.27 -9.36 20.93
C ALA A 54 -13.92 -9.07 20.24
N ALA A 55 -13.02 -8.34 20.90
CA ALA A 55 -11.65 -8.10 20.44
C ALA A 55 -10.69 -9.28 20.76
N GLY A 56 -11.11 -10.23 21.60
CA GLY A 56 -10.27 -11.34 22.07
C GLY A 56 -9.23 -10.94 23.12
N PRO A 57 -8.51 -11.93 23.68
CA PRO A 57 -7.46 -11.68 24.66
C PRO A 57 -6.35 -10.80 24.06
N TRP A 58 -6.01 -9.71 24.75
CA TRP A 58 -5.30 -8.57 24.18
C TRP A 58 -3.80 -8.80 23.87
N ASP A 59 -3.29 -10.02 24.02
CA ASP A 59 -1.95 -10.41 23.61
C ASP A 59 -2.02 -11.73 22.81
N SER A 60 -2.55 -11.64 21.58
CA SER A 60 -2.32 -12.70 20.59
C SER A 60 -0.81 -12.80 20.36
N GLY A 61 -0.28 -14.03 20.31
CA GLY A 61 1.17 -14.26 20.18
C GLY A 61 1.81 -13.58 18.96
N GLN A 62 0.99 -13.22 17.96
CA GLN A 62 1.34 -12.32 16.88
C GLN A 62 1.90 -10.97 17.36
N ARG A 63 1.31 -10.25 18.32
CA ARG A 63 1.87 -8.94 18.77
C ARG A 63 3.20 -9.08 19.50
N LYS A 64 3.47 -10.23 20.12
CA LYS A 64 4.80 -10.55 20.64
C LYS A 64 5.78 -10.83 19.50
N ALA A 65 5.43 -11.71 18.57
CA ALA A 65 6.26 -12.01 17.40
C ALA A 65 6.51 -10.77 16.50
N GLU A 66 5.57 -9.82 16.42
CA GLU A 66 5.74 -8.52 15.76
C GLU A 66 6.77 -7.65 16.48
N ARG A 67 6.74 -7.57 17.82
CA ARG A 67 7.77 -6.87 18.61
C ARG A 67 9.14 -7.51 18.42
N ASP A 68 9.20 -8.84 18.41
CA ASP A 68 10.44 -9.59 18.20
C ASP A 68 10.97 -9.38 16.77
N ARG A 69 10.10 -9.39 15.74
CA ARG A 69 10.42 -9.01 14.34
C ARG A 69 10.90 -7.55 14.23
N VAL A 70 10.27 -6.61 14.94
CA VAL A 70 10.67 -5.19 14.95
C VAL A 70 12.02 -5.01 15.63
N ALA A 71 12.30 -5.71 16.74
CA ALA A 71 13.62 -5.70 17.38
C ALA A 71 14.70 -6.26 16.44
N VAL A 72 14.43 -7.35 15.71
CA VAL A 72 15.35 -7.89 14.69
C VAL A 72 15.57 -6.89 13.55
N ARG A 73 14.52 -6.24 13.03
CA ARG A 73 14.68 -5.15 12.04
C ARG A 73 15.44 -3.94 12.59
N GLN A 74 15.27 -3.60 13.87
CA GLN A 74 16.05 -2.55 14.55
C GLN A 74 17.51 -2.93 14.78
N SER A 75 17.86 -4.22 14.85
CA SER A 75 19.25 -4.67 14.83
C SER A 75 19.87 -4.73 13.42
N ALA A 76 19.04 -4.80 12.37
CA ALA A 76 19.48 -4.70 10.97
C ALA A 76 19.58 -3.24 10.47
N GLY A 77 18.79 -2.32 11.05
CA GLY A 77 18.94 -0.88 10.88
C GLY A 77 20.05 -0.35 11.78
N GLY A 78 21.14 0.18 11.20
CA GLY A 78 22.37 0.48 11.93
C GLY A 78 22.31 1.68 12.90
N ALA A 79 21.66 1.53 14.06
CA ALA A 79 21.99 2.20 15.33
C ALA A 79 21.11 1.76 16.51
N HIS A 80 21.63 0.92 17.42
CA HIS A 80 21.29 0.98 18.85
C HIS A 80 22.46 0.50 19.71
N HIS A 81 22.59 1.07 20.92
CA HIS A 81 23.65 0.76 21.88
C HIS A 81 23.12 -0.20 22.95
N GLU A 82 23.85 -1.28 23.23
CA GLU A 82 23.61 -2.10 24.43
C GLU A 82 24.23 -1.47 25.69
N GLY A 83 23.84 -2.02 26.85
CA GLY A 83 23.98 -1.40 28.16
C GLY A 83 25.41 -1.26 28.71
N THR A 84 25.57 -0.24 29.54
CA THR A 84 26.80 0.21 30.20
C THR A 84 27.61 -0.90 30.90
N ALA A 85 28.77 -1.26 30.33
CA ALA A 85 29.88 -1.84 31.09
C ALA A 85 30.75 -0.70 31.69
N PRO A 86 31.07 -0.72 33.00
CA PRO A 86 31.85 0.35 33.62
C PRO A 86 33.34 0.27 33.20
N GLY A 87 33.81 1.28 32.47
CA GLY A 87 35.23 1.42 32.07
C GLY A 87 35.48 1.78 30.61
N GLY A 88 34.44 1.77 29.75
CA GLY A 88 34.57 2.18 28.35
C GLY A 88 34.88 3.68 28.17
N PRO A 89 35.50 4.09 27.04
CA PRO A 89 35.68 5.50 26.71
C PRO A 89 34.33 6.24 26.62
N LYS A 90 34.33 7.55 26.88
CA LYS A 90 33.11 8.37 26.82
C LYS A 90 32.39 8.19 25.46
N PRO A 91 31.05 8.02 25.45
CA PRO A 91 30.30 7.97 24.20
C PRO A 91 30.58 9.18 23.32
N ALA A 92 30.71 8.94 22.01
CA ALA A 92 30.71 10.02 21.03
C ALA A 92 29.40 10.81 21.14
N PRO A 93 29.41 12.15 20.92
CA PRO A 93 28.20 12.94 20.97
C PRO A 93 27.18 12.43 19.95
N SER A 94 25.91 12.36 20.35
CA SER A 94 24.83 11.87 19.50
C SER A 94 24.79 12.63 18.17
N ALA A 95 24.76 11.90 17.06
CA ALA A 95 24.63 12.50 15.74
C ALA A 95 23.31 13.33 15.67
N PRO A 96 23.32 14.51 15.02
CA PRO A 96 22.09 15.29 14.82
C PRO A 96 21.08 14.51 13.97
N ALA A 97 19.80 14.89 14.07
CA ALA A 97 18.71 14.20 13.38
C ALA A 97 18.99 14.06 11.86
N VAL A 98 19.04 12.80 11.39
CA VAL A 98 19.54 12.40 10.06
C VAL A 98 18.76 13.03 8.91
N LEU A 99 17.50 13.40 9.13
CA LEU A 99 16.72 14.23 8.23
C LEU A 99 16.08 15.38 9.01
N LYS A 100 16.44 16.61 8.67
CA LYS A 100 15.64 17.80 8.99
C LYS A 100 14.35 17.72 8.17
N ALA A 101 13.25 18.27 8.68
CA ALA A 101 12.09 18.54 7.83
C ALA A 101 12.49 19.48 6.68
N LEU A 102 11.78 19.43 5.54
CA LEU A 102 11.95 20.39 4.45
C LEU A 102 11.37 21.75 4.87
N ASP A 103 12.08 22.45 5.75
CA ASP A 103 11.79 23.83 6.12
C ASP A 103 11.95 24.73 4.90
N ALA A 104 10.90 25.44 4.53
CA ALA A 104 10.90 26.42 3.42
C ALA A 104 11.89 27.60 3.64
N ALA A 105 12.52 27.69 4.81
CA ALA A 105 13.58 28.65 5.13
C ALA A 105 14.99 28.23 4.64
N SER A 106 15.15 27.06 4.03
CA SER A 106 16.45 26.51 3.63
C SER A 106 17.02 27.15 2.35
N GLY A 107 17.46 28.42 2.45
CA GLY A 107 18.37 29.08 1.52
C GLY A 107 17.79 29.41 0.14
N SER A 108 17.49 30.70 -0.11
CA SER A 108 16.94 31.20 -1.37
C SER A 108 17.97 31.28 -2.53
N THR A 109 18.75 30.22 -2.77
CA THR A 109 19.48 30.10 -4.04
C THR A 109 18.48 29.81 -5.15
N SER A 110 18.48 30.60 -6.21
CA SER A 110 17.62 30.34 -7.38
C SER A 110 17.76 28.89 -7.85
N PRO A 111 16.63 28.22 -8.19
CA PRO A 111 16.69 26.87 -8.76
C PRO A 111 17.64 26.82 -9.96
N VAL A 112 18.19 25.63 -10.24
CA VAL A 112 18.65 25.33 -11.59
C VAL A 112 17.51 25.71 -12.55
N GLY A 113 17.77 26.68 -13.43
CA GLY A 113 16.78 27.16 -14.39
C GLY A 113 16.34 26.03 -15.31
N ALA A 114 15.10 26.12 -15.84
CA ALA A 114 14.58 25.09 -16.74
C ALA A 114 15.52 24.83 -17.93
N SER A 115 16.14 25.89 -18.46
CA SER A 115 17.19 25.86 -19.49
C SER A 115 18.42 25.02 -19.11
N GLY A 116 18.82 25.02 -17.83
CA GLY A 116 19.98 24.26 -17.34
C GLY A 116 19.71 22.76 -17.22
N LEU A 117 18.47 22.37 -16.89
CA LEU A 117 18.05 20.96 -16.99
C LEU A 117 17.80 20.55 -18.45
N GLU A 118 17.21 21.44 -19.25
CA GLU A 118 16.91 21.18 -20.67
C GLU A 118 18.18 20.89 -21.48
N ALA A 119 19.24 21.70 -21.32
CA ALA A 119 20.52 21.50 -22.00
C ALA A 119 21.20 20.15 -21.69
N VAL A 120 20.93 19.56 -20.52
CA VAL A 120 21.57 18.31 -20.05
C VAL A 120 20.68 17.09 -20.27
N LEU A 121 19.37 17.21 -20.05
CA LEU A 121 18.41 16.12 -20.22
C LEU A 121 18.05 15.88 -21.68
N THR A 122 17.99 16.91 -22.53
CA THR A 122 17.61 16.75 -23.95
C THR A 122 18.54 15.80 -24.72
N PRO A 123 19.88 15.96 -24.73
CA PRO A 123 20.76 15.05 -25.47
C PRO A 123 20.70 13.60 -24.98
N LEU A 124 20.54 13.39 -23.67
CA LEU A 124 20.43 12.05 -23.08
C LEU A 124 19.07 11.40 -23.36
N LEU A 125 17.98 12.18 -23.31
CA LEU A 125 16.67 11.74 -23.77
C LEU A 125 16.71 11.36 -25.25
N ASP A 126 17.45 12.11 -26.07
CA ASP A 126 17.46 11.90 -27.51
C ASP A 126 18.28 10.70 -28.02
N THR A 127 18.88 9.92 -27.10
CA THR A 127 19.54 8.64 -27.40
C THR A 127 18.61 7.61 -28.07
N PRO A 128 19.10 6.77 -29.01
CA PRO A 128 18.28 5.73 -29.65
C PRO A 128 17.77 4.64 -28.69
N ALA A 129 18.51 4.33 -27.63
CA ALA A 129 18.18 3.29 -26.65
C ALA A 129 16.83 3.52 -25.96
N LEU A 130 16.40 4.79 -25.81
CA LEU A 130 15.12 5.16 -25.22
C LEU A 130 13.93 5.07 -26.19
N GLY A 131 14.14 4.50 -27.39
CA GLY A 131 13.08 4.25 -28.37
C GLY A 131 12.54 5.52 -29.02
N SER A 132 11.42 5.38 -29.73
CA SER A 132 10.79 6.45 -30.53
C SER A 132 9.83 7.34 -29.75
N VAL A 133 9.31 6.88 -28.61
CA VAL A 133 8.38 7.66 -27.76
C VAL A 133 8.94 7.76 -26.35
N ARG A 134 9.26 8.99 -25.95
CA ARG A 134 9.97 9.30 -24.69
C ARG A 134 9.34 10.50 -23.99
N THR A 135 9.08 10.37 -22.69
CA THR A 135 8.57 11.45 -21.84
C THR A 135 9.40 11.60 -20.58
N ALA A 136 9.49 12.84 -20.10
CA ALA A 136 10.29 13.19 -18.94
C ALA A 136 9.68 14.38 -18.19
N VAL A 137 9.59 14.28 -16.86
CA VAL A 137 9.20 15.39 -15.99
C VAL A 137 10.12 15.43 -14.77
N VAL A 138 10.52 16.62 -14.36
CA VAL A 138 11.26 16.89 -13.11
C VAL A 138 10.55 18.02 -12.36
N ILE A 139 10.28 17.81 -11.07
CA ILE A 139 9.59 18.73 -10.16
C ILE A 139 10.47 18.94 -8.92
N ASP A 140 10.60 20.19 -8.48
CA ASP A 140 11.15 20.49 -7.16
C ASP A 140 10.13 20.09 -6.09
N ALA A 141 10.45 19.06 -5.29
CA ALA A 141 9.49 18.45 -4.37
C ALA A 141 9.09 19.38 -3.21
N THR A 142 9.94 20.37 -2.89
CA THR A 142 9.70 21.40 -1.86
C THR A 142 8.63 22.40 -2.29
N THR A 143 8.69 22.83 -3.56
CA THR A 143 7.87 23.94 -4.07
C THR A 143 6.74 23.50 -5.01
N GLY A 144 6.71 22.22 -5.38
CA GLY A 144 5.80 21.68 -6.40
C GLY A 144 6.05 22.23 -7.81
N LYS A 145 7.13 23.00 -8.01
CA LYS A 145 7.44 23.65 -9.29
C LYS A 145 8.02 22.65 -10.27
N GLN A 146 7.38 22.49 -11.42
CA GLN A 146 7.95 21.79 -12.57
C GLN A 146 9.20 22.54 -13.06
N LEU A 147 10.35 21.86 -13.03
CA LEU A 147 11.64 22.39 -13.49
C LEU A 147 11.95 21.97 -14.93
N TYR A 148 11.50 20.78 -15.36
CA TYR A 148 11.65 20.30 -16.73
C TYR A 148 10.44 19.46 -17.15
N ALA A 149 10.09 19.50 -18.44
CA ALA A 149 9.01 18.70 -19.03
C ALA A 149 9.24 18.46 -20.52
N ARG A 150 9.17 17.19 -20.94
CA ARG A 150 9.03 16.75 -22.33
C ARG A 150 7.89 15.74 -22.39
N GLY A 151 6.82 16.05 -23.12
CA GLY A 151 5.64 15.20 -23.26
C GLY A 151 4.92 14.90 -21.92
N ALA A 152 4.90 15.85 -20.98
CA ALA A 152 4.42 15.65 -19.60
C ALA A 152 2.98 15.11 -19.48
N ALA A 153 2.13 15.36 -20.47
CA ALA A 153 0.74 14.89 -20.54
C ALA A 153 0.52 13.74 -21.56
N THR A 154 1.58 13.25 -22.21
CA THR A 154 1.50 12.14 -23.18
C THR A 154 1.25 10.82 -22.45
N PRO A 155 0.17 10.07 -22.77
CA PRO A 155 -0.10 8.79 -22.12
C PRO A 155 0.83 7.68 -22.64
N MET A 156 1.58 7.05 -21.74
CA MET A 156 2.50 5.95 -22.02
C MET A 156 2.17 4.71 -21.18
N THR A 157 2.54 3.54 -21.69
CA THR A 157 2.52 2.31 -20.89
C THR A 157 3.56 2.44 -19.77
N PRO A 158 3.19 2.29 -18.49
CA PRO A 158 4.09 2.52 -17.35
C PRO A 158 5.01 1.34 -17.01
N ALA A 159 4.63 0.11 -17.38
CA ALA A 159 5.09 -1.09 -16.70
C ALA A 159 4.96 -0.92 -15.15
N SER A 160 5.86 -1.52 -14.36
CA SER A 160 5.79 -1.48 -12.89
C SER A 160 5.91 -0.09 -12.22
N THR A 161 6.10 1.02 -12.95
CA THR A 161 5.99 2.36 -12.33
C THR A 161 4.55 2.74 -11.95
N VAL A 162 3.52 2.06 -12.51
CA VAL A 162 2.12 2.26 -12.09
C VAL A 162 1.90 1.92 -10.61
N LYS A 163 2.73 1.03 -10.03
CA LYS A 163 2.67 0.66 -8.61
C LYS A 163 2.77 1.89 -7.69
N ILE A 164 3.44 2.96 -8.10
CA ILE A 164 3.47 4.24 -7.35
C ILE A 164 2.04 4.79 -7.17
N ALA A 165 1.23 4.76 -8.24
CA ALA A 165 -0.16 5.22 -8.22
C ALA A 165 -1.07 4.26 -7.44
N THR A 166 -0.91 2.94 -7.63
CA THR A 166 -1.68 1.92 -6.91
C THR A 166 -1.45 1.96 -5.40
N THR A 167 -0.19 2.05 -4.98
CA THR A 167 0.21 2.07 -3.57
C THR A 167 -0.21 3.38 -2.88
N ALA A 168 -0.04 4.53 -3.53
CA ALA A 168 -0.53 5.81 -3.01
C ALA A 168 -2.07 5.83 -2.85
N ALA A 169 -2.81 5.26 -3.80
CA ALA A 169 -4.25 5.12 -3.70
C ALA A 169 -4.65 4.23 -2.50
N ALA A 170 -3.96 3.11 -2.29
CA ALA A 170 -4.21 2.22 -1.15
C ALA A 170 -3.91 2.92 0.18
N LEU A 171 -2.75 3.56 0.32
CA LEU A 171 -2.37 4.29 1.53
C LEU A 171 -3.34 5.42 1.86
N SER A 172 -3.71 6.24 0.87
CA SER A 172 -4.64 7.34 1.09
C SER A 172 -6.06 6.84 1.39
N ALA A 173 -6.48 5.70 0.84
CA ALA A 173 -7.81 5.14 1.09
C ALA A 173 -7.93 4.40 2.43
N LEU A 174 -6.92 3.62 2.84
CA LEU A 174 -6.98 2.73 4.02
C LEU A 174 -6.12 3.19 5.21
N GLY A 175 -5.07 3.98 4.98
CA GLY A 175 -4.08 4.41 5.98
C GLY A 175 -2.92 3.41 6.15
N PRO A 176 -1.69 3.88 6.49
CA PRO A 176 -0.50 3.03 6.57
C PRO A 176 -0.57 1.94 7.65
N THR A 177 -1.35 2.17 8.71
CA THR A 177 -1.54 1.22 9.82
C THR A 177 -2.64 0.19 9.57
N HIS A 178 -3.26 0.17 8.38
CA HIS A 178 -4.22 -0.88 8.04
C HIS A 178 -3.52 -2.24 7.95
N ARG A 179 -4.17 -3.31 8.42
CA ARG A 179 -3.74 -4.69 8.23
C ARG A 179 -4.89 -5.50 7.65
N ILE A 180 -4.59 -6.38 6.71
CA ILE A 180 -5.56 -7.24 6.02
C ILE A 180 -5.80 -8.48 6.89
N ALA A 181 -7.06 -8.80 7.18
CA ALA A 181 -7.41 -9.88 8.11
C ALA A 181 -7.78 -11.18 7.39
N THR A 182 -7.00 -12.25 7.59
CA THR A 182 -7.39 -13.63 7.27
C THR A 182 -7.95 -14.29 8.53
N THR A 183 -9.14 -14.88 8.42
CA THR A 183 -9.89 -15.34 9.61
C THR A 183 -10.33 -16.80 9.46
N VAL A 184 -10.56 -17.47 10.58
CA VAL A 184 -11.20 -18.78 10.62
C VAL A 184 -12.52 -18.63 11.34
N THR A 185 -13.61 -19.10 10.75
CA THR A 185 -14.95 -19.05 11.33
C THR A 185 -15.53 -20.44 11.55
N LEU A 186 -16.23 -20.66 12.66
CA LEU A 186 -16.95 -21.90 12.99
C LEU A 186 -18.46 -21.70 12.87
N SER A 187 -19.14 -22.61 12.18
CA SER A 187 -20.60 -22.60 12.02
C SER A 187 -21.37 -22.78 13.34
N PRO A 188 -22.64 -22.33 13.44
CA PRO A 188 -23.44 -22.47 14.66
C PRO A 188 -23.60 -23.92 15.17
N ASP A 189 -23.66 -24.90 14.26
CA ASP A 189 -23.71 -26.33 14.60
C ASP A 189 -22.35 -26.91 15.08
N SER A 190 -21.30 -26.09 15.08
CA SER A 190 -19.90 -26.47 15.37
C SER A 190 -19.33 -27.59 14.49
N ARG A 191 -19.89 -27.85 13.31
CA ARG A 191 -19.43 -28.92 12.39
C ARG A 191 -18.68 -28.42 11.15
N THR A 192 -18.47 -27.12 10.99
CA THR A 192 -17.80 -26.56 9.79
C THR A 192 -16.88 -25.40 10.17
N LEU A 193 -15.56 -25.58 9.99
CA LEU A 193 -14.62 -24.47 9.91
C LEU A 193 -14.62 -23.90 8.48
N THR A 194 -14.44 -22.59 8.35
CA THR A 194 -14.16 -21.93 7.07
C THR A 194 -12.95 -21.01 7.23
N LEU A 195 -11.93 -21.20 6.40
CA LEU A 195 -10.80 -20.29 6.26
C LEU A 195 -11.19 -19.16 5.28
N VAL A 196 -11.38 -17.95 5.78
CA VAL A 196 -11.87 -16.80 5.01
C VAL A 196 -10.70 -15.89 4.66
N GLY A 197 -10.44 -15.75 3.36
CA GLY A 197 -9.34 -14.95 2.84
C GLY A 197 -9.60 -13.44 2.91
N GLY A 198 -8.68 -12.70 3.53
CA GLY A 198 -8.74 -11.24 3.61
C GLY A 198 -8.36 -10.50 2.33
N GLY A 199 -7.62 -11.18 1.44
CA GLY A 199 -6.89 -10.58 0.32
C GLY A 199 -5.43 -10.22 0.66
N ASP A 200 -4.80 -10.98 1.54
CA ASP A 200 -3.37 -10.88 1.88
C ASP A 200 -2.57 -11.97 1.14
N PRO A 201 -1.65 -11.61 0.22
CA PRO A 201 -0.79 -12.59 -0.44
C PRO A 201 0.45 -12.97 0.38
N THR A 202 0.75 -12.24 1.46
CA THR A 202 1.93 -12.44 2.32
C THR A 202 1.70 -13.42 3.48
N LEU A 203 0.53 -14.07 3.52
CA LEU A 203 0.16 -15.07 4.51
C LEU A 203 1.10 -16.27 4.47
N ASP A 204 2.02 -16.36 5.44
CA ASP A 204 3.04 -17.41 5.50
C ASP A 204 2.55 -18.72 6.16
N LYS A 205 3.26 -19.82 5.90
CA LYS A 205 3.02 -21.14 6.52
C LYS A 205 3.06 -21.14 8.07
N GLY A 206 3.73 -20.18 8.69
CA GLY A 206 3.74 -19.95 10.14
C GLY A 206 2.47 -19.27 10.65
N ALA A 207 1.96 -18.27 9.93
CA ALA A 207 0.67 -17.63 10.18
C ALA A 207 -0.49 -18.64 10.03
N LEU A 208 -0.48 -19.46 8.98
CA LEU A 208 -1.44 -20.57 8.82
C LEU A 208 -1.37 -21.59 9.97
N ARG A 209 -0.17 -21.88 10.50
CA ARG A 209 -0.01 -22.77 11.66
C ARG A 209 -0.59 -22.15 12.93
N SER A 210 -0.41 -20.84 13.12
CA SER A 210 -0.97 -20.11 14.27
C SER A 210 -2.50 -20.07 14.21
N LEU A 211 -3.07 -19.77 13.04
CA LEU A 211 -4.51 -19.86 12.79
C LEU A 211 -5.07 -21.28 13.09
N ALA A 212 -4.33 -22.33 12.73
CA ALA A 212 -4.76 -23.71 12.95
C ALA A 212 -4.72 -24.07 14.44
N ALA A 213 -3.67 -23.65 15.17
CA ALA A 213 -3.55 -23.84 16.60
C ALA A 213 -4.67 -23.10 17.38
N ASP A 214 -5.01 -21.88 16.98
CA ASP A 214 -6.07 -21.07 17.59
C ASP A 214 -7.47 -21.65 17.34
N ALA A 215 -7.76 -22.04 16.09
CA ALA A 215 -9.00 -22.72 15.75
C ALA A 215 -9.13 -24.07 16.50
N ALA A 216 -8.03 -24.82 16.64
CA ALA A 216 -8.00 -26.07 17.40
C ALA A 216 -8.22 -25.87 18.91
N ARG A 217 -7.74 -24.75 19.49
CA ARG A 217 -8.09 -24.35 20.87
C ARG A 217 -9.59 -24.11 21.01
N SER A 218 -10.16 -23.21 20.21
CA SER A 218 -11.59 -22.86 20.32
C SER A 218 -12.57 -24.00 19.97
N LEU A 219 -12.11 -25.04 19.26
CA LEU A 219 -12.85 -26.30 19.10
C LEU A 219 -12.81 -27.16 20.37
N ARG A 220 -11.64 -27.37 20.99
CA ARG A 220 -11.49 -28.11 22.25
C ARG A 220 -12.27 -27.44 23.39
N ASP A 221 -12.13 -26.13 23.53
CA ASP A 221 -12.80 -25.34 24.58
C ASP A 221 -14.34 -25.37 24.43
N GLY A 222 -14.84 -25.60 23.20
CA GLY A 222 -16.26 -25.76 22.90
C GLY A 222 -16.75 -27.22 22.88
N GLY A 223 -15.91 -28.20 23.23
CA GLY A 223 -16.25 -29.64 23.18
C GLY A 223 -16.57 -30.16 21.77
N ALA A 224 -16.10 -29.48 20.72
CA ALA A 224 -16.44 -29.81 19.34
C ALA A 224 -15.68 -31.04 18.85
N GLY A 225 -16.43 -32.03 18.34
CA GLY A 225 -15.86 -33.18 17.62
C GLY A 225 -15.36 -32.80 16.22
N PRO A 226 -15.00 -33.79 15.38
CA PRO A 226 -14.45 -33.51 14.05
C PRO A 226 -15.37 -32.66 13.17
N VAL A 227 -14.75 -31.79 12.38
CA VAL A 227 -15.41 -30.77 11.56
C VAL A 227 -15.32 -31.12 10.07
N ARG A 228 -15.95 -30.32 9.22
CA ARG A 228 -15.56 -30.16 7.81
C ARG A 228 -14.76 -28.87 7.66
N LEU A 229 -13.83 -28.82 6.72
CA LEU A 229 -13.14 -27.58 6.36
C LEU A 229 -13.66 -27.02 5.02
N ARG A 230 -13.93 -25.71 5.01
CA ARG A 230 -14.17 -24.90 3.81
C ARG A 230 -13.13 -23.80 3.66
N TYR A 231 -13.07 -23.19 2.48
CA TYR A 231 -12.37 -21.93 2.25
C TYR A 231 -13.22 -20.94 1.46
N ASP A 232 -13.15 -19.67 1.85
CA ASP A 232 -13.95 -18.58 1.28
C ASP A 232 -13.04 -17.51 0.64
N THR A 233 -13.09 -17.44 -0.70
CA THR A 233 -12.40 -16.43 -1.51
C THR A 233 -13.34 -15.31 -2.00
N SER A 234 -14.62 -15.36 -1.65
CA SER A 234 -15.69 -14.54 -2.25
C SER A 234 -15.68 -13.06 -1.83
N ARG A 235 -14.62 -12.64 -1.13
CA ARG A 235 -14.23 -11.26 -0.89
C ARG A 235 -13.66 -10.59 -2.16
N TYR A 236 -13.09 -11.37 -3.09
CA TYR A 236 -12.74 -10.93 -4.45
C TYR A 236 -13.81 -11.39 -5.46
N SER A 237 -13.87 -10.73 -6.62
CA SER A 237 -14.85 -11.00 -7.67
C SER A 237 -14.31 -10.76 -9.08
N GLY A 238 -14.99 -11.30 -10.09
CA GLY A 238 -14.48 -11.36 -11.46
C GLY A 238 -13.46 -12.49 -11.64
N PRO A 239 -12.65 -12.47 -12.72
CA PRO A 239 -11.63 -13.49 -12.97
C PRO A 239 -10.47 -13.36 -11.97
N ALA A 240 -9.97 -14.50 -11.48
CA ALA A 240 -8.72 -14.57 -10.73
C ALA A 240 -7.50 -14.49 -11.66
N LEU A 241 -7.56 -15.10 -12.84
CA LEU A 241 -6.47 -15.05 -13.83
C LEU A 241 -6.28 -13.62 -14.34
N HIS A 242 -5.01 -13.18 -14.40
CA HIS A 242 -4.66 -11.86 -14.92
C HIS A 242 -4.96 -11.75 -16.44
N PRO A 243 -5.33 -10.57 -16.97
CA PRO A 243 -5.56 -10.39 -18.41
C PRO A 243 -4.39 -10.74 -19.35
N ILE A 244 -3.18 -10.91 -18.82
CA ILE A 244 -2.00 -11.38 -19.59
C ILE A 244 -1.95 -12.92 -19.77
N GLY A 245 -2.86 -13.66 -19.12
CA GLY A 245 -2.79 -15.11 -19.00
C GLY A 245 -1.92 -15.57 -17.81
N PRO A 246 -1.55 -16.87 -17.75
CA PRO A 246 -0.66 -17.39 -16.73
C PRO A 246 0.75 -16.80 -16.86
N ASN A 247 1.39 -16.47 -15.74
CA ASN A 247 2.75 -15.93 -15.73
C ASN A 247 3.50 -16.24 -14.43
N GLU A 248 4.80 -16.48 -14.51
CA GLU A 248 5.70 -16.69 -13.36
C GLU A 248 5.80 -15.46 -12.43
N ASN A 249 5.49 -14.26 -12.92
CA ASN A 249 5.56 -13.01 -12.16
C ASN A 249 4.29 -12.71 -11.34
N ILE A 250 3.21 -13.49 -11.46
CA ILE A 250 1.92 -13.24 -10.77
C ILE A 250 1.06 -14.51 -10.68
N ALA A 251 0.58 -14.84 -9.49
CA ALA A 251 -0.35 -15.96 -9.28
C ALA A 251 -1.81 -15.56 -9.65
N PRO A 252 -2.73 -16.53 -9.84
CA PRO A 252 -4.16 -16.24 -9.94
C PRO A 252 -4.64 -15.43 -8.72
N VAL A 253 -5.11 -14.20 -8.96
CA VAL A 253 -5.34 -13.21 -7.91
C VAL A 253 -6.55 -13.59 -7.06
N SER A 254 -6.27 -14.21 -5.93
CA SER A 254 -7.23 -14.77 -4.99
C SER A 254 -7.28 -13.96 -3.69
N ALA A 255 -8.44 -13.97 -3.01
CA ALA A 255 -8.55 -13.41 -1.65
C ALA A 255 -7.87 -14.30 -0.59
N LEU A 256 -7.59 -15.57 -0.92
CA LEU A 256 -6.83 -16.51 -0.11
C LEU A 256 -5.71 -17.11 -0.96
N MET A 257 -4.48 -16.99 -0.49
CA MET A 257 -3.31 -17.73 -0.96
C MET A 257 -2.31 -17.86 0.21
N ALA A 258 -1.25 -18.63 0.04
CA ALA A 258 -0.12 -18.65 0.94
C ALA A 258 1.14 -18.31 0.14
N ASP A 259 2.07 -17.54 0.73
CA ASP A 259 3.39 -17.25 0.17
C ASP A 259 3.35 -16.82 -1.34
N GLU A 260 2.51 -15.84 -1.69
CA GLU A 260 2.22 -15.38 -3.07
C GLU A 260 1.78 -16.47 -4.07
N GLY A 261 1.41 -17.66 -3.60
CA GLY A 261 1.18 -18.83 -4.44
C GLY A 261 2.45 -19.33 -5.16
N ARG A 262 3.63 -19.06 -4.61
CA ARG A 262 4.92 -19.59 -5.11
C ARG A 262 5.04 -21.09 -4.79
N LEU A 263 5.69 -21.83 -5.68
CA LEU A 263 5.95 -23.27 -5.52
C LEU A 263 7.41 -23.60 -5.20
N ASP A 264 8.27 -22.58 -5.08
CA ASP A 264 9.66 -22.68 -4.66
C ASP A 264 9.89 -21.94 -3.32
N THR A 265 11.15 -21.57 -3.02
CA THR A 265 11.52 -20.85 -1.78
C THR A 265 11.91 -19.39 -2.02
N SER A 266 11.53 -18.81 -3.15
CA SER A 266 11.77 -17.39 -3.46
C SER A 266 10.80 -16.46 -2.71
N ASP A 267 11.24 -15.23 -2.46
CA ASP A 267 10.49 -14.16 -1.77
C ASP A 267 10.16 -12.96 -2.68
N LYS A 268 10.56 -13.02 -3.96
CA LYS A 268 10.47 -11.94 -4.95
C LYS A 268 10.76 -12.45 -6.37
N GLY A 269 10.44 -11.63 -7.37
CA GLY A 269 10.73 -11.93 -8.78
C GLY A 269 9.86 -13.05 -9.39
N PRO A 270 10.23 -13.56 -10.58
CA PRO A 270 9.56 -14.69 -11.21
C PRO A 270 9.73 -15.98 -10.39
N ALA A 271 8.70 -16.83 -10.38
CA ALA A 271 8.74 -18.17 -9.80
C ALA A 271 7.65 -19.07 -10.42
N PRO A 272 7.76 -20.40 -10.37
CA PRO A 272 6.65 -21.29 -10.66
C PRO A 272 5.47 -21.00 -9.70
N ARG A 273 4.28 -20.73 -10.24
CA ARG A 273 3.09 -20.35 -9.45
C ARG A 273 2.03 -21.45 -9.42
N ALA A 274 1.31 -21.54 -8.31
CA ALA A 274 0.15 -22.38 -8.14
C ALA A 274 -0.99 -21.98 -9.09
N SER A 275 -1.68 -22.96 -9.67
CA SER A 275 -2.88 -22.76 -10.47
C SER A 275 -4.16 -22.63 -9.63
N ASP A 276 -4.15 -23.16 -8.41
CA ASP A 276 -5.22 -23.06 -7.39
C ASP A 276 -4.61 -22.59 -6.05
N PRO A 277 -4.07 -21.35 -5.95
CA PRO A 277 -3.40 -20.87 -4.74
C PRO A 277 -4.34 -20.82 -3.52
N ALA A 278 -5.66 -20.72 -3.74
CA ALA A 278 -6.66 -20.76 -2.69
C ALA A 278 -6.84 -22.17 -2.10
N GLY A 279 -7.00 -23.17 -2.96
CA GLY A 279 -7.09 -24.55 -2.51
C GLY A 279 -5.77 -25.07 -1.96
N ASP A 280 -4.61 -24.62 -2.47
CA ASP A 280 -3.30 -24.99 -1.89
C ASP A 280 -3.12 -24.42 -0.48
N ALA A 281 -3.45 -23.15 -0.26
CA ALA A 281 -3.50 -22.57 1.08
C ALA A 281 -4.48 -23.32 2.01
N ALA A 282 -5.64 -23.72 1.51
CA ALA A 282 -6.62 -24.50 2.26
C ALA A 282 -6.14 -25.94 2.56
N ARG A 283 -5.47 -26.60 1.61
CA ARG A 283 -4.86 -27.95 1.76
C ARG A 283 -3.73 -27.91 2.80
N LEU A 284 -2.87 -26.89 2.75
CA LEU A 284 -1.84 -26.63 3.75
C LEU A 284 -2.46 -26.38 5.14
N PHE A 285 -3.50 -25.56 5.23
CA PHE A 285 -4.23 -25.31 6.48
C PHE A 285 -4.89 -26.57 7.05
N ALA A 286 -5.44 -27.45 6.22
CA ALA A 286 -5.99 -28.74 6.64
C ALA A 286 -4.92 -29.63 7.30
N GLY A 287 -3.74 -29.74 6.70
CA GLY A 287 -2.61 -30.48 7.28
C GLY A 287 -2.13 -29.89 8.61
N LEU A 288 -2.17 -28.56 8.76
CA LEU A 288 -1.81 -27.86 9.99
C LEU A 288 -2.89 -28.01 11.09
N LEU A 289 -4.18 -28.09 10.73
CA LEU A 289 -5.26 -28.47 11.65
C LEU A 289 -5.09 -29.92 12.14
N GLY A 290 -4.73 -30.85 11.26
CA GLY A 290 -4.40 -32.23 11.63
C GLY A 290 -3.25 -32.30 12.64
N GLN A 291 -2.17 -31.53 12.40
CA GLN A 291 -1.05 -31.38 13.35
C GLN A 291 -1.47 -30.75 14.68
N ALA A 292 -2.51 -29.91 14.69
CA ALA A 292 -3.09 -29.31 15.89
C ALA A 292 -4.17 -30.19 16.58
N GLY A 293 -4.40 -31.42 16.09
CA GLY A 293 -5.33 -32.40 16.66
C GLY A 293 -6.79 -32.28 16.18
N VAL A 294 -7.03 -31.68 15.01
CA VAL A 294 -8.39 -31.50 14.44
C VAL A 294 -8.56 -32.32 13.17
N ASP A 295 -9.46 -33.31 13.21
CA ASP A 295 -9.94 -34.03 12.03
C ASP A 295 -10.93 -33.15 11.23
N THR A 296 -10.65 -32.96 9.93
CA THR A 296 -11.45 -32.18 8.99
C THR A 296 -12.38 -33.01 8.10
N ARG A 297 -12.42 -34.34 8.28
CA ARG A 297 -13.24 -35.37 7.59
C ARG A 297 -13.18 -35.45 6.06
N SER A 298 -12.71 -34.43 5.37
CA SER A 298 -12.63 -34.35 3.92
C SER A 298 -11.51 -33.40 3.48
N VAL A 299 -11.19 -33.46 2.18
CA VAL A 299 -10.48 -32.39 1.47
C VAL A 299 -11.26 -31.07 1.65
N PRO A 300 -10.58 -29.90 1.76
CA PRO A 300 -11.24 -28.60 1.86
C PRO A 300 -12.10 -28.28 0.63
N ALA A 301 -13.31 -27.78 0.85
CA ALA A 301 -14.21 -27.37 -0.22
C ALA A 301 -14.34 -25.84 -0.32
N SER A 302 -14.31 -25.29 -1.53
CA SER A 302 -14.62 -23.87 -1.76
C SER A 302 -16.07 -23.58 -1.37
N GLY A 303 -16.31 -22.50 -0.64
CA GLY A 303 -17.64 -22.04 -0.30
C GLY A 303 -17.69 -21.08 0.87
N ARG A 304 -18.68 -20.18 0.85
CA ARG A 304 -18.87 -19.17 1.89
C ARG A 304 -19.02 -19.77 3.29
N ALA A 305 -18.56 -19.01 4.28
CA ALA A 305 -18.86 -19.27 5.69
C ALA A 305 -20.39 -19.33 5.90
N PRO A 306 -20.92 -20.34 6.62
CA PRO A 306 -22.36 -20.41 6.92
C PRO A 306 -22.87 -19.17 7.68
N ALA A 307 -24.15 -18.82 7.48
CA ALA A 307 -24.78 -17.72 8.21
C ALA A 307 -24.70 -17.95 9.73
N GLY A 308 -24.42 -16.89 10.49
CA GLY A 308 -24.24 -16.95 11.95
C GLY A 308 -22.92 -17.57 12.43
N SER A 309 -21.97 -17.90 11.54
CA SER A 309 -20.66 -18.43 11.96
C SER A 309 -19.90 -17.43 12.84
N ARG A 310 -19.32 -17.90 13.94
CA ARG A 310 -18.47 -17.10 14.83
C ARG A 310 -17.00 -17.16 14.40
N THR A 311 -16.25 -16.07 14.56
CA THR A 311 -14.79 -16.11 14.37
C THR A 311 -14.14 -16.91 15.50
N VAL A 312 -13.14 -17.73 15.17
CA VAL A 312 -12.41 -18.59 16.13
C VAL A 312 -10.89 -18.42 16.06
N ALA A 313 -10.36 -17.88 14.97
CA ALA A 313 -8.98 -17.42 14.86
C ALA A 313 -8.89 -16.23 13.90
N THR A 314 -7.87 -15.39 14.04
CA THR A 314 -7.61 -14.25 13.15
C THR A 314 -6.11 -13.99 13.08
N HIS A 315 -5.61 -13.80 11.86
CA HIS A 315 -4.29 -13.31 11.56
C HIS A 315 -4.42 -11.99 10.81
N LEU A 316 -3.53 -11.06 11.11
CA LEU A 316 -3.46 -9.77 10.44
C LEU A 316 -2.15 -9.72 9.64
N SER A 317 -2.21 -9.27 8.38
CA SER A 317 -1.02 -9.00 7.55
C SER A 317 -0.04 -8.06 8.25
N GLU A 318 1.19 -7.91 7.72
CA GLU A 318 1.99 -6.74 8.06
C GLU A 318 1.29 -5.42 7.67
N PRO A 319 1.65 -4.27 8.28
CA PRO A 319 0.97 -3.01 8.02
C PRO A 319 1.01 -2.61 6.54
N LEU A 320 0.04 -1.80 6.11
CA LEU A 320 -0.05 -1.34 4.73
C LEU A 320 1.19 -0.54 4.29
N SER A 321 1.89 0.12 5.22
CA SER A 321 3.24 0.66 4.97
C SER A 321 4.19 -0.41 4.44
N ASP A 322 4.36 -1.49 5.18
CA ASP A 322 5.31 -2.57 4.93
C ASP A 322 4.97 -3.36 3.66
N LEU A 323 3.67 -3.56 3.41
CA LEU A 323 3.18 -4.14 2.16
C LEU A 323 3.49 -3.25 0.96
N VAL A 324 3.32 -1.92 1.08
CA VAL A 324 3.73 -0.97 0.04
C VAL A 324 5.24 -0.95 -0.15
N GLU A 325 6.01 -0.95 0.93
CA GLU A 325 7.48 -0.93 0.86
C GLU A 325 8.02 -2.19 0.19
N ARG A 326 7.49 -3.38 0.51
CA ARG A 326 7.78 -4.62 -0.22
C ARG A 326 7.37 -4.53 -1.69
N ALA A 327 6.17 -4.02 -1.99
CA ALA A 327 5.65 -3.96 -3.35
C ALA A 327 6.45 -3.02 -4.28
N LEU A 328 6.97 -1.92 -3.74
CA LEU A 328 7.81 -1.00 -4.50
C LEU A 328 9.26 -1.50 -4.58
N THR A 329 9.83 -2.00 -3.47
CA THR A 329 11.22 -2.49 -3.41
C THR A 329 11.45 -3.71 -4.30
N ASN A 330 10.62 -4.74 -4.14
CA ASN A 330 10.73 -6.02 -4.85
C ASN A 330 9.97 -6.03 -6.18
N SER A 331 9.25 -4.94 -6.52
CA SER A 331 8.37 -4.87 -7.70
C SER A 331 7.21 -5.89 -7.70
N ASP A 332 6.78 -6.31 -6.51
CA ASP A 332 5.78 -7.35 -6.24
C ASP A 332 4.43 -7.09 -6.93
N ASN A 333 4.02 -8.00 -7.82
CA ASN A 333 2.77 -7.87 -8.57
C ASN A 333 1.56 -8.34 -7.75
N ASP A 334 1.73 -9.41 -6.96
CA ASP A 334 0.68 -10.03 -6.18
C ASP A 334 0.20 -9.10 -5.05
N ILE A 335 1.14 -8.42 -4.37
CA ILE A 335 0.80 -7.35 -3.42
C ILE A 335 0.17 -6.15 -4.13
N ALA A 336 0.68 -5.73 -5.29
CA ALA A 336 0.11 -4.58 -6.00
C ALA A 336 -1.35 -4.83 -6.45
N GLU A 337 -1.66 -6.02 -6.95
CA GLU A 337 -3.02 -6.45 -7.29
C GLU A 337 -3.93 -6.60 -6.05
N ALA A 338 -3.37 -7.02 -4.91
CA ALA A 338 -4.08 -7.06 -3.64
C ALA A 338 -4.41 -5.65 -3.12
N LEU A 339 -3.43 -4.73 -3.11
CA LEU A 339 -3.61 -3.33 -2.69
C LEU A 339 -4.66 -2.60 -3.55
N ALA A 340 -4.68 -2.85 -4.86
CA ALA A 340 -5.71 -2.34 -5.77
C ALA A 340 -7.11 -2.85 -5.37
N ARG A 341 -7.23 -4.11 -4.96
CA ARG A 341 -8.49 -4.73 -4.51
C ARG A 341 -8.91 -4.31 -3.10
N GLN A 342 -7.98 -4.10 -2.17
CA GLN A 342 -8.29 -3.47 -0.88
C GLN A 342 -8.80 -2.02 -1.07
N THR A 343 -8.25 -1.30 -2.05
CA THR A 343 -8.76 0.03 -2.45
C THR A 343 -10.20 -0.07 -2.99
N ALA A 344 -10.51 -1.09 -3.81
CA ALA A 344 -11.89 -1.37 -4.24
C ALA A 344 -12.83 -1.66 -3.07
N LEU A 345 -12.46 -2.58 -2.17
CA LEU A 345 -13.24 -2.93 -0.98
C LEU A 345 -13.51 -1.70 -0.10
N LYS A 346 -12.51 -0.83 0.09
CA LYS A 346 -12.63 0.41 0.86
C LYS A 346 -13.57 1.44 0.19
N ALA A 347 -13.66 1.43 -1.14
CA ALA A 347 -14.56 2.28 -1.92
C ALA A 347 -15.99 1.72 -2.07
N GLY A 348 -16.26 0.48 -1.59
CA GLY A 348 -17.52 -0.23 -1.86
C GLY A 348 -17.64 -0.78 -3.28
N GLU A 349 -16.53 -0.80 -4.03
CA GLU A 349 -16.45 -1.29 -5.41
C GLU A 349 -16.22 -2.82 -5.44
N PRO A 350 -16.74 -3.56 -6.44
CA PRO A 350 -16.47 -4.98 -6.58
C PRO A 350 -14.96 -5.25 -6.75
N ALA A 351 -14.38 -6.01 -5.82
CA ALA A 351 -12.95 -6.30 -5.72
C ALA A 351 -12.43 -7.20 -6.85
N SER A 352 -12.30 -6.57 -8.00
CA SER A 352 -12.06 -7.08 -9.35
C SER A 352 -11.15 -6.11 -10.09
N PHE A 353 -10.53 -6.49 -11.21
CA PHE A 353 -9.74 -5.55 -12.03
C PHE A 353 -10.54 -4.27 -12.39
N ALA A 354 -11.81 -4.43 -12.80
CA ALA A 354 -12.65 -3.30 -13.22
C ALA A 354 -13.08 -2.38 -12.06
N GLY A 355 -13.35 -2.90 -10.86
CA GLY A 355 -13.66 -2.09 -9.69
C GLY A 355 -12.41 -1.47 -9.04
N SER A 356 -11.29 -2.19 -9.05
CA SER A 356 -9.98 -1.69 -8.58
C SER A 356 -9.53 -0.49 -9.42
N ARG A 357 -9.64 -0.57 -10.76
CA ARG A 357 -9.45 0.56 -11.66
C ARG A 357 -10.25 1.79 -11.24
N ARG A 358 -11.56 1.62 -10.99
CA ARG A 358 -12.45 2.74 -10.59
C ARG A 358 -12.03 3.33 -9.25
N ALA A 359 -11.81 2.50 -8.23
CA ALA A 359 -11.45 2.94 -6.88
C ALA A 359 -10.08 3.63 -6.83
N VAL A 360 -9.06 3.07 -7.49
CA VAL A 360 -7.73 3.69 -7.60
C VAL A 360 -7.81 5.02 -8.34
N THR A 361 -8.47 5.06 -9.51
CA THR A 361 -8.67 6.31 -10.28
C THR A 361 -9.43 7.36 -9.46
N ALA A 362 -10.47 6.97 -8.73
CA ALA A 362 -11.24 7.87 -7.87
C ALA A 362 -10.39 8.43 -6.70
N ARG A 363 -9.52 7.61 -6.08
CA ARG A 363 -8.64 8.09 -5.00
C ARG A 363 -7.53 9.01 -5.52
N LEU A 364 -6.94 8.70 -6.67
CA LEU A 364 -5.98 9.60 -7.34
C LEU A 364 -6.64 10.94 -7.72
N LYS A 365 -7.92 10.94 -8.10
CA LYS A 365 -8.70 12.16 -8.34
C LYS A 365 -8.92 12.97 -7.07
N ALA A 366 -9.20 12.30 -5.94
CA ALA A 366 -9.33 12.94 -4.63
C ALA A 366 -8.02 13.57 -4.13
N LEU A 367 -6.87 13.05 -4.57
CA LEU A 367 -5.53 13.63 -4.36
C LEU A 367 -5.16 14.77 -5.35
N GLY A 368 -6.10 15.24 -6.18
CA GLY A 368 -5.88 16.37 -7.10
C GLY A 368 -4.89 16.10 -8.25
N LEU A 369 -4.65 14.82 -8.58
CA LEU A 369 -3.64 14.41 -9.55
C LEU A 369 -4.12 14.56 -11.01
N PRO A 370 -3.22 14.85 -11.97
CA PRO A 370 -3.58 15.10 -13.37
C PRO A 370 -3.87 13.80 -14.12
N LEU A 371 -5.10 13.28 -13.98
CA LEU A 371 -5.55 12.01 -14.57
C LEU A 371 -5.94 12.07 -16.05
N THR A 372 -5.76 13.19 -16.74
CA THR A 372 -6.05 13.29 -18.19
C THR A 372 -5.20 12.28 -18.97
N GLY A 373 -5.86 11.36 -19.68
CA GLY A 373 -5.20 10.29 -20.42
C GLY A 373 -4.74 9.09 -19.57
N ALA A 374 -4.92 9.11 -18.25
CA ALA A 374 -4.60 8.00 -17.38
C ALA A 374 -5.67 6.88 -17.45
N ARG A 375 -5.21 5.63 -17.44
CA ARG A 375 -6.03 4.41 -17.44
C ARG A 375 -5.25 3.33 -16.69
N LEU A 376 -5.66 3.04 -15.45
CA LEU A 376 -5.07 1.99 -14.62
C LEU A 376 -5.92 0.73 -14.78
N SER A 377 -5.57 -0.11 -15.75
CA SER A 377 -6.22 -1.36 -16.12
C SER A 377 -6.16 -2.37 -14.98
N ASP A 378 -4.97 -2.52 -14.39
CA ASP A 378 -4.63 -3.37 -13.25
C ASP A 378 -4.01 -2.54 -12.10
N GLY A 379 -3.38 -3.17 -11.11
CA GLY A 379 -2.61 -2.50 -10.05
C GLY A 379 -1.08 -2.65 -10.16
N SER A 380 -0.60 -3.58 -10.96
CA SER A 380 0.79 -4.07 -11.01
C SER A 380 1.62 -3.53 -12.18
N GLY A 381 1.00 -3.13 -13.29
CA GLY A 381 1.68 -2.65 -14.50
C GLY A 381 2.03 -3.74 -15.49
N LEU A 382 1.25 -4.82 -15.52
CA LEU A 382 1.47 -5.96 -16.41
C LEU A 382 0.59 -5.88 -17.67
N ASP A 383 -0.62 -5.34 -17.57
CA ASP A 383 -1.49 -5.06 -18.71
C ASP A 383 -0.93 -3.88 -19.53
N ARG A 384 -0.48 -4.17 -20.77
CA ARG A 384 -0.03 -3.15 -21.74
C ARG A 384 -1.09 -2.12 -22.11
N ALA A 385 -2.36 -2.36 -21.78
CA ALA A 385 -3.44 -1.38 -21.93
C ALA A 385 -3.45 -0.31 -20.81
N ASP A 386 -2.62 -0.44 -19.76
CA ASP A 386 -2.33 0.65 -18.82
C ASP A 386 -1.78 1.88 -19.54
N LYS A 387 -2.19 3.07 -19.09
CA LYS A 387 -1.62 4.35 -19.52
C LYS A 387 -1.49 5.29 -18.32
N VAL A 388 -0.32 5.92 -18.17
CA VAL A 388 -0.11 7.06 -17.27
C VAL A 388 0.71 8.13 -17.98
N THR A 389 0.85 9.30 -17.38
CA THR A 389 1.70 10.38 -17.89
C THR A 389 2.88 10.60 -16.95
N ALA A 390 4.02 11.09 -17.47
CA ALA A 390 5.15 11.47 -16.63
C ALA A 390 4.75 12.55 -15.60
N GLY A 391 3.85 13.47 -15.98
CA GLY A 391 3.29 14.48 -15.08
C GLY A 391 2.45 13.90 -13.93
N LEU A 392 1.73 12.79 -14.14
CA LEU A 392 1.02 12.08 -13.07
C LEU A 392 2.00 11.53 -12.03
N LEU A 393 2.99 10.76 -12.48
CA LEU A 393 3.93 10.06 -11.59
C LEU A 393 4.83 11.04 -10.83
N ALA A 394 5.45 11.99 -11.53
CA ALA A 394 6.32 12.99 -10.88
C ALA A 394 5.55 13.86 -9.87
N ARG A 395 4.30 14.25 -10.18
CA ARG A 395 3.49 15.07 -9.26
C ARG A 395 3.01 14.27 -8.05
N LEU A 396 2.73 12.98 -8.21
CA LEU A 396 2.40 12.09 -7.09
C LEU A 396 3.61 11.87 -6.17
N LEU A 397 4.81 11.70 -6.73
CA LEU A 397 6.05 11.58 -5.96
C LEU A 397 6.35 12.88 -5.17
N ALA A 398 6.13 14.05 -5.77
CA ALA A 398 6.21 15.34 -5.07
C ALA A 398 5.14 15.46 -3.97
N LEU A 399 3.90 15.01 -4.22
CA LEU A 399 2.82 15.01 -3.23
C LEU A 399 3.16 14.13 -2.01
N ALA A 400 3.73 12.94 -2.24
CA ALA A 400 4.16 12.03 -1.18
C ALA A 400 5.38 12.52 -0.37
N ALA A 401 6.16 13.45 -0.94
CA ALA A 401 7.25 14.14 -0.23
C ALA A 401 6.76 15.33 0.61
N GLY A 402 5.55 15.83 0.33
CA GLY A 402 5.00 17.02 0.98
C GLY A 402 4.66 16.85 2.47
N PRO A 403 4.45 17.97 3.18
CA PRO A 403 3.99 17.95 4.56
C PRO A 403 2.55 17.45 4.68
N ASP A 404 1.70 17.77 3.70
CA ASP A 404 0.23 17.64 3.76
C ASP A 404 -0.29 16.20 3.66
N HIS A 405 0.49 15.30 3.06
CA HIS A 405 0.14 13.89 2.86
C HIS A 405 1.11 12.92 3.56
N PRO A 406 1.20 12.98 4.91
CA PRO A 406 2.12 12.14 5.68
C PRO A 406 1.83 10.64 5.53
N GLU A 407 0.60 10.26 5.17
CA GLU A 407 0.17 8.89 4.93
C GLU A 407 0.80 8.27 3.68
N LEU A 408 1.28 9.09 2.73
CA LEU A 408 1.87 8.64 1.48
C LEU A 408 3.38 8.36 1.57
N ARG A 409 4.03 8.65 2.71
CA ARG A 409 5.49 8.48 2.87
C ARG A 409 6.03 7.06 2.59
N PRO A 410 5.29 5.96 2.84
CA PRO A 410 5.72 4.61 2.42
C PRO A 410 5.92 4.45 0.91
N VAL A 411 5.32 5.31 0.08
CA VAL A 411 5.56 5.36 -1.37
C VAL A 411 7.00 5.80 -1.70
N LEU A 412 7.66 6.54 -0.80
CA LEU A 412 9.04 7.03 -0.97
C LEU A 412 10.10 6.20 -0.25
N THR A 413 9.80 5.69 0.95
CA THR A 413 10.69 4.77 1.67
C THR A 413 10.73 3.40 1.01
N GLY A 414 9.65 2.99 0.34
CA GLY A 414 9.58 1.77 -0.46
C GLY A 414 10.28 1.82 -1.82
N LEU A 415 10.82 2.96 -2.25
CA LEU A 415 11.52 3.03 -3.54
C LEU A 415 12.90 2.35 -3.45
N PRO A 416 13.24 1.43 -4.38
CA PRO A 416 14.59 0.91 -4.56
C PRO A 416 15.64 2.01 -4.53
N ILE A 417 16.75 1.79 -3.82
CA ILE A 417 17.84 2.76 -3.66
C ILE A 417 19.00 2.37 -4.58
N ALA A 418 19.46 3.32 -5.40
CA ALA A 418 20.57 3.14 -6.33
C ALA A 418 21.84 2.59 -5.66
N GLY A 419 22.28 1.40 -6.08
CA GLY A 419 23.46 0.71 -5.55
C GLY A 419 23.29 0.10 -4.15
N PHE A 420 22.05 -0.03 -3.65
CA PHE A 420 21.79 -0.50 -2.29
C PHE A 420 20.59 -1.44 -2.11
N SER A 421 19.46 -1.26 -2.82
CA SER A 421 18.26 -2.05 -2.52
C SER A 421 17.28 -2.23 -3.69
N GLY A 422 16.49 -3.30 -3.60
CA GLY A 422 15.40 -3.61 -4.54
C GLY A 422 15.88 -3.75 -5.97
N THR A 423 15.04 -3.38 -6.93
CA THR A 423 15.35 -3.42 -8.37
C THR A 423 16.39 -2.39 -8.83
N LEU A 424 17.09 -1.69 -7.92
CA LEU A 424 18.25 -0.84 -8.18
C LEU A 424 19.51 -1.27 -7.40
N GLY A 425 19.50 -2.43 -6.72
CA GLY A 425 20.64 -2.91 -5.92
C GLY A 425 21.91 -3.14 -6.74
N ASP A 426 21.79 -3.89 -7.85
CA ASP A 426 22.90 -4.20 -8.76
C ASP A 426 23.13 -3.12 -9.85
N ARG A 427 22.33 -2.04 -9.83
CA ARG A 427 22.48 -0.87 -10.71
C ARG A 427 23.22 0.23 -9.98
N TYR A 428 23.94 1.08 -10.72
CA TYR A 428 24.86 2.11 -10.21
C TYR A 428 26.07 1.54 -9.45
N ALA A 429 27.26 1.63 -10.04
CA ALA A 429 28.50 1.26 -9.36
C ALA A 429 28.72 2.10 -8.08
N ALA A 430 29.45 1.56 -7.09
CA ALA A 430 29.75 2.25 -5.83
C ALA A 430 30.50 3.59 -6.00
N THR A 431 31.15 3.82 -7.14
CA THR A 431 31.84 5.07 -7.52
C THR A 431 30.93 6.07 -8.24
N SER A 432 29.67 5.74 -8.53
CA SER A 432 28.72 6.64 -9.18
C SER A 432 28.25 7.73 -8.21
N PRO A 433 28.21 9.02 -8.63
CA PRO A 433 27.73 10.12 -7.78
C PRO A 433 26.22 10.04 -7.48
N ALA A 434 25.50 9.09 -8.08
CA ALA A 434 24.07 8.87 -7.86
C ALA A 434 23.75 7.78 -6.81
N THR A 435 24.75 6.96 -6.43
CA THR A 435 24.59 5.86 -5.49
C THR A 435 24.13 6.37 -4.12
N GLY A 436 23.04 5.81 -3.60
CA GLY A 436 22.35 6.29 -2.38
C GLY A 436 21.55 7.59 -2.51
N LEU A 437 21.81 8.44 -3.51
CA LEU A 437 21.11 9.72 -3.72
C LEU A 437 19.85 9.61 -4.59
N ILE A 438 19.68 8.52 -5.32
CA ILE A 438 18.49 8.22 -6.11
C ILE A 438 17.69 7.10 -5.43
N ARG A 439 16.37 7.32 -5.29
CA ARG A 439 15.40 6.28 -4.94
C ARG A 439 14.30 6.24 -5.97
N ALA A 440 14.17 5.16 -6.73
CA ALA A 440 13.22 5.12 -7.84
C ALA A 440 12.67 3.72 -8.13
N LYS A 441 11.40 3.68 -8.54
CA LYS A 441 10.76 2.47 -9.05
C LYS A 441 11.15 2.29 -10.51
N THR A 442 11.70 1.12 -10.84
CA THR A 442 11.87 0.66 -12.22
C THR A 442 10.57 0.08 -12.78
N GLY A 443 10.39 0.11 -14.09
CA GLY A 443 9.33 -0.61 -14.77
C GLY A 443 9.72 -1.00 -16.19
N THR A 444 9.75 -2.30 -16.46
CA THR A 444 10.23 -2.88 -17.73
C THR A 444 9.25 -3.92 -18.27
N LEU A 445 8.98 -3.86 -19.57
CA LEU A 445 8.27 -4.85 -20.39
C LEU A 445 8.94 -4.89 -21.77
N THR A 446 8.66 -5.89 -22.61
CA THR A 446 9.12 -5.89 -24.01
C THR A 446 8.67 -4.61 -24.71
N GLY A 447 9.62 -3.78 -25.15
CA GLY A 447 9.40 -2.49 -25.83
C GLY A 447 9.08 -1.29 -24.92
N VAL A 448 9.16 -1.41 -23.60
CA VAL A 448 8.84 -0.34 -22.64
C VAL A 448 9.80 -0.36 -21.45
N ASN A 449 10.45 0.76 -21.16
CA ASN A 449 11.30 0.93 -19.98
C ASN A 449 10.96 2.25 -19.27
N SER A 450 11.08 2.28 -17.95
CA SER A 450 10.72 3.46 -17.15
C SER A 450 11.45 3.48 -15.81
N LEU A 451 11.68 4.71 -15.32
CA LEU A 451 12.29 5.00 -14.03
C LEU A 451 11.60 6.23 -13.44
N SER A 452 10.97 6.09 -12.27
CA SER A 452 10.24 7.19 -11.62
C SER A 452 10.50 7.18 -10.11
N GLY A 453 10.83 8.33 -9.54
CA GLY A 453 11.23 8.41 -8.14
C GLY A 453 11.70 9.79 -7.69
N THR A 454 12.67 9.78 -6.79
CA THR A 454 13.29 10.97 -6.22
C THR A 454 14.81 10.94 -6.34
N ALA A 455 15.40 12.13 -6.48
CA ALA A 455 16.84 12.34 -6.49
C ALA A 455 17.17 13.55 -5.61
N VAL A 456 18.28 13.50 -4.87
CA VAL A 456 18.82 14.66 -4.15
C VAL A 456 19.89 15.33 -5.02
N ASP A 457 19.74 16.63 -5.29
CA ASP A 457 20.73 17.40 -6.07
C ASP A 457 21.97 17.78 -5.23
N ALA A 458 23.06 18.20 -5.88
CA ALA A 458 24.29 18.61 -5.21
C ALA A 458 24.17 19.88 -4.32
N ARG A 459 22.97 20.46 -4.16
CA ARG A 459 22.65 21.53 -3.21
C ARG A 459 21.73 21.03 -2.08
N GLY A 460 21.45 19.72 -2.01
CA GLY A 460 20.58 19.09 -1.02
C GLY A 460 19.09 19.19 -1.31
N ARG A 461 18.68 19.66 -2.51
CA ARG A 461 17.26 19.81 -2.84
C ARG A 461 16.68 18.47 -3.31
N LEU A 462 15.48 18.14 -2.83
CA LEU A 462 14.75 16.95 -3.25
C LEU A 462 14.01 17.22 -4.56
N LEU A 463 14.33 16.44 -5.59
CA LEU A 463 13.68 16.47 -6.90
C LEU A 463 12.83 15.20 -7.06
N ALA A 464 11.57 15.35 -7.49
CA ALA A 464 10.72 14.25 -7.93
C ALA A 464 10.76 14.15 -9.46
N PHE A 465 10.91 12.95 -10.01
CA PHE A 465 11.05 12.75 -11.45
C PHE A 465 10.29 11.53 -11.97
N ALA A 466 9.96 11.57 -13.26
CA ALA A 466 9.42 10.42 -13.99
C ALA A 466 9.96 10.44 -15.43
N PHE A 467 10.61 9.35 -15.83
CA PHE A 467 11.13 9.11 -17.18
C PHE A 467 10.52 7.81 -17.72
N LEU A 468 9.88 7.89 -18.90
CA LEU A 468 9.24 6.75 -19.55
C LEU A 468 9.67 6.69 -21.03
N ALA A 469 10.02 5.48 -21.48
CA ALA A 469 10.51 5.16 -22.81
C ALA A 469 9.69 4.02 -23.43
N SER A 470 9.41 4.10 -24.73
CA SER A 470 8.60 3.12 -25.46
C SER A 470 9.09 2.99 -26.91
N GLY A 471 9.03 1.77 -27.43
CA GLY A 471 9.74 1.37 -28.65
C GLY A 471 11.23 1.09 -28.39
N THR A 472 11.58 0.69 -27.16
CA THR A 472 12.94 0.28 -26.79
C THR A 472 13.29 -1.08 -27.39
N THR A 473 14.53 -1.26 -27.83
CA THR A 473 15.02 -2.49 -28.48
C THR A 473 15.86 -3.36 -27.55
N SER A 474 16.62 -2.74 -26.64
CA SER A 474 17.42 -3.38 -25.60
C SER A 474 16.99 -2.86 -24.23
N PRO A 475 16.48 -3.72 -23.32
CA PRO A 475 16.12 -3.30 -21.97
C PRO A 475 17.31 -2.71 -21.20
N ASP A 476 18.48 -3.32 -21.32
CA ASP A 476 19.68 -2.96 -20.55
C ASP A 476 20.23 -1.58 -20.98
N GLU A 477 20.26 -1.30 -22.29
CA GLU A 477 20.66 0.00 -22.82
C GLU A 477 19.66 1.11 -22.45
N ALA A 478 18.36 0.78 -22.46
CA ALA A 478 17.31 1.70 -22.05
C ALA A 478 17.37 1.99 -20.54
N GLU A 479 17.62 0.97 -19.71
CA GLU A 479 17.80 1.12 -18.26
C GLU A 479 19.07 1.91 -17.92
N ALA A 480 20.20 1.65 -18.58
CA ALA A 480 21.42 2.45 -18.45
C ALA A 480 21.22 3.91 -18.90
N SER A 481 20.44 4.15 -19.96
CA SER A 481 20.09 5.50 -20.43
C SER A 481 19.17 6.25 -19.45
N LEU A 482 18.22 5.54 -18.83
CA LEU A 482 17.37 6.08 -17.76
C LEU A 482 18.18 6.39 -16.49
N ASP A 483 19.17 5.56 -16.16
CA ASP A 483 20.09 5.80 -15.04
C ASP A 483 21.05 6.95 -15.32
N ALA A 484 21.51 7.13 -16.56
CA ALA A 484 22.29 8.29 -16.96
C ALA A 484 21.47 9.59 -16.77
N LEU A 485 20.21 9.61 -17.23
CA LEU A 485 19.28 10.72 -17.01
C LEU A 485 19.09 11.03 -15.52
N ALA A 486 18.76 10.03 -14.71
CA ALA A 486 18.52 10.23 -13.28
C ALA A 486 19.81 10.64 -12.55
N THR A 487 20.97 10.12 -12.96
CA THR A 487 22.30 10.55 -12.47
C THR A 487 22.53 12.06 -12.70
N THR A 488 22.08 12.64 -13.81
CA THR A 488 22.25 14.09 -14.02
C THR A 488 21.50 14.95 -13.02
N LEU A 489 20.41 14.45 -12.41
CA LEU A 489 19.67 15.19 -11.38
C LEU A 489 20.47 15.35 -10.08
N THR A 490 21.35 14.39 -9.78
CA THR A 490 22.24 14.44 -8.60
C THR A 490 23.42 15.38 -8.81
N LYS A 491 23.82 15.60 -10.07
CA LYS A 491 24.94 16.48 -10.44
C LYS A 491 24.45 17.93 -10.46
N GLY A 492 25.05 18.77 -9.63
CA GLY A 492 24.81 20.21 -9.69
C GLY A 492 25.29 20.78 -11.02
N THR A 493 24.35 21.15 -11.89
CA THR A 493 24.66 21.93 -13.09
C THR A 493 25.22 23.30 -12.66
N ARG A 494 26.34 23.66 -13.27
CA ARG A 494 27.02 24.96 -13.11
C ARG A 494 26.59 25.88 -14.24
#